data_AF-A0A6S6ULQ8-F1
#
_entry.id   AF-A0A6S6ULQ8-F1
#
_cell.length_a   1.000
_cell.length_b   1.000
_cell.length_c   1.000
_cell.angle_alpha   90.00
_cell.angle_beta   90.00
_cell.angle_gamma   90.00
#
_symmetry.space_group_name_H-M   'P 1'
#
loop_
_entity.id
_entity.type
_entity.pdbx_description
1 polymer ?
#
loop_
_entity_poly.entity_id
_entity_poly.type
_entity_poly.pdbx_seq_one_letter_code
_entity_poly.pdbx_strand_id
1 'polypeptide(L)'
;MFSRKMVLQACYLPVLCAFLVFPLSSQGCAMSEIQLVQQILLKPIDNTPVTEQDELSVEYLDYLRSSLGTESKVALDYVRPMSMGVHVLKVEPPMSQEGAVALTDKLSRLDDVEYAEPDFPRRRR
;
A
#
# COMPACT_ATOMS: atom_id res chain seq x y z
N MET A 1 21.33 -24.43 61.42
CA MET A 1 20.50 -25.65 61.36
C MET A 1 20.71 -26.32 60.02
N PHE A 2 21.22 -27.55 60.04
CA PHE A 2 21.46 -28.45 58.91
C PHE A 2 20.16 -29.16 58.48
N SER A 3 19.96 -29.37 57.16
CA SER A 3 19.42 -30.60 56.52
C SER A 3 19.06 -30.30 55.07
N ARG A 4 19.83 -30.67 54.03
CA ARG A 4 20.10 -32.00 53.42
C ARG A 4 18.87 -32.73 52.85
N LYS A 5 18.85 -32.80 51.50
CA LYS A 5 18.52 -33.92 50.57
C LYS A 5 18.59 -33.27 49.17
N MET A 6 19.55 -33.44 48.25
CA MET A 6 20.43 -34.53 47.81
C MET A 6 19.74 -35.81 47.33
N VAL A 7 20.24 -36.26 46.16
CA VAL A 7 20.01 -37.50 45.38
C VAL A 7 18.95 -37.36 44.28
N LEU A 8 19.32 -37.06 43.02
CA LEU A 8 19.87 -37.91 41.94
C LEU A 8 18.87 -38.91 41.34
N GLN A 9 19.08 -39.23 40.05
CA GLN A 9 18.54 -40.36 39.25
C GLN A 9 17.26 -39.99 38.47
N ALA A 10 17.13 -40.20 37.14
CA ALA A 10 17.83 -41.12 36.25
C ALA A 10 17.58 -40.79 34.75
N CYS A 11 18.49 -41.33 33.90
CA CYS A 11 18.27 -41.81 32.52
C CYS A 11 17.94 -40.77 31.43
N TYR A 12 18.92 -40.26 30.66
CA TYR A 12 19.50 -40.90 29.46
C TYR A 12 18.50 -41.64 28.57
N LEU A 13 18.16 -41.00 27.45
CA LEU A 13 17.73 -41.64 26.21
C LEU A 13 18.33 -40.85 25.03
N PRO A 14 19.39 -41.35 24.38
CA PRO A 14 19.86 -40.81 23.11
C PRO A 14 19.09 -41.54 22.00
N VAL A 15 18.09 -40.90 21.41
CA VAL A 15 17.51 -41.38 20.15
C VAL A 15 18.08 -40.54 19.02
N LEU A 16 19.02 -41.17 18.32
CA LEU A 16 19.40 -40.81 16.97
C LEU A 16 18.15 -40.70 16.08
N CYS A 17 17.86 -39.50 15.59
CA CYS A 17 17.38 -39.31 14.22
C CYS A 17 18.50 -38.53 13.51
N ALA A 18 19.42 -39.22 12.85
CA ALA A 18 19.26 -39.56 11.44
C ALA A 18 19.04 -38.30 10.60
N PHE A 19 20.15 -37.82 10.04
CA PHE A 19 20.24 -37.26 8.68
C PHE A 19 18.89 -36.94 8.03
N LEU A 20 18.47 -35.69 8.14
CA LEU A 20 17.94 -35.00 6.98
C LEU A 20 18.76 -33.74 6.82
N VAL A 21 19.77 -33.87 5.96
CA VAL A 21 20.29 -32.76 5.16
C VAL A 21 19.07 -32.20 4.43
N PHE A 22 18.36 -31.28 5.07
CA PHE A 22 17.47 -30.41 4.34
C PHE A 22 18.37 -29.60 3.43
N PRO A 23 18.25 -29.72 2.09
CA PRO A 23 18.81 -28.70 1.25
C PRO A 23 18.19 -27.41 1.76
N LEU A 24 19.05 -26.43 2.06
CA LEU A 24 18.68 -25.03 2.09
C LEU A 24 17.96 -24.79 0.76
N SER A 25 16.64 -24.97 0.75
CA SER A 25 15.81 -24.37 -0.28
C SER A 25 15.93 -22.89 0.03
N SER A 26 16.96 -22.28 -0.55
CA SER A 26 16.88 -20.89 -0.96
C SER A 26 15.65 -20.82 -1.86
N GLN A 27 14.48 -20.68 -1.23
CA GLN A 27 13.44 -19.86 -1.79
C GLN A 27 14.13 -18.52 -1.96
N GLY A 28 14.74 -18.34 -3.12
CA GLY A 28 14.96 -17.02 -3.63
C GLY A 28 13.58 -16.42 -3.59
N CYS A 29 13.31 -15.60 -2.57
CA CYS A 29 12.35 -14.54 -2.71
C CYS A 29 12.81 -13.87 -4.00
N ALA A 30 12.11 -14.19 -5.09
CA ALA A 30 12.20 -13.41 -6.31
C ALA A 30 11.89 -12.01 -5.82
N MET A 31 12.94 -11.20 -5.65
CA MET A 31 12.81 -9.82 -5.23
C MET A 31 12.16 -9.13 -6.41
N SER A 32 10.82 -9.22 -6.47
CA SER A 32 10.03 -8.42 -7.38
C SER A 32 10.38 -6.99 -7.01
N GLU A 33 11.03 -6.31 -7.95
CA GLU A 33 11.34 -4.90 -7.82
C GLU A 33 10.07 -4.17 -7.39
N ILE A 34 10.07 -3.61 -6.18
CA ILE A 34 8.89 -2.93 -5.63
C ILE A 34 8.72 -1.66 -6.44
N GLN A 35 7.83 -1.69 -7.43
CA GLN A 35 7.47 -0.52 -8.19
C GLN A 35 6.55 0.35 -7.34
N LEU A 36 7.03 1.55 -7.03
CA LEU A 36 6.28 2.55 -6.29
C LEU A 36 5.43 3.37 -7.24
N VAL A 37 4.16 3.54 -6.90
CA VAL A 37 3.21 4.41 -7.56
C VAL A 37 3.24 5.76 -6.87
N GLN A 38 3.34 6.83 -7.66
CA GLN A 38 3.41 8.22 -7.18
C GLN A 38 2.23 9.05 -7.65
N GLN A 39 1.41 8.51 -8.55
CA GLN A 39 0.35 9.24 -9.23
C GLN A 39 -0.90 8.37 -9.33
N ILE A 40 -2.05 9.01 -9.26
CA ILE A 40 -3.36 8.43 -9.54
C ILE A 40 -4.08 9.32 -10.55
N LEU A 41 -4.95 8.70 -11.33
CA LEU A 41 -5.89 9.35 -12.23
C LEU A 41 -7.24 9.38 -11.53
N LEU A 42 -7.91 10.54 -11.52
CA LEU A 42 -9.22 10.71 -10.92
C LEU A 42 -10.12 11.51 -11.84
N LYS A 43 -11.31 10.99 -12.14
CA LYS A 43 -12.36 11.71 -12.85
C LYS A 43 -13.51 12.00 -11.88
N PRO A 44 -13.77 13.26 -11.53
CA PRO A 44 -14.98 13.61 -10.80
C PRO A 44 -16.22 13.50 -11.71
N ILE A 45 -17.40 13.46 -11.11
CA ILE A 45 -18.67 13.58 -11.87
C ILE A 45 -18.82 15.02 -12.41
N ASP A 46 -19.52 15.20 -13.53
CA ASP A 46 -19.66 16.48 -14.26
C ASP A 46 -20.13 17.71 -13.45
N ASN A 47 -20.64 17.52 -12.23
CA ASN A 47 -21.12 18.61 -11.35
C ASN A 47 -20.12 19.04 -10.27
N THR A 48 -18.89 18.51 -10.30
CA THR A 48 -17.90 18.80 -9.28
C THR A 48 -17.29 20.19 -9.49
N PRO A 49 -17.07 20.99 -8.43
CA PRO A 49 -16.48 22.32 -8.56
C PRO A 49 -15.06 22.23 -9.13
N VAL A 50 -14.92 22.70 -10.36
CA VAL A 50 -13.65 22.94 -11.04
C VAL A 50 -13.38 24.44 -11.03
N THR A 51 -12.12 24.86 -10.93
CA THR A 51 -11.73 26.27 -11.03
C THR A 51 -11.89 26.79 -12.47
N GLU A 52 -11.75 28.11 -12.67
CA GLU A 52 -11.76 28.73 -14.00
C GLU A 52 -10.64 28.21 -14.94
N GLN A 53 -9.64 27.51 -14.39
CA GLN A 53 -8.48 26.96 -15.10
C GLN A 53 -8.59 25.43 -15.33
N ASP A 54 -9.78 24.86 -15.19
CA ASP A 54 -10.02 23.42 -15.27
C ASP A 54 -9.21 22.61 -14.22
N GLU A 55 -8.90 23.22 -13.06
CA GLU A 55 -8.25 22.55 -11.94
C GLU A 55 -9.26 22.10 -10.88
N LEU A 56 -8.95 21.01 -10.18
CA LEU A 56 -9.76 20.61 -9.03
C LEU A 56 -9.64 21.69 -7.94
N SER A 57 -10.79 22.11 -7.40
CA SER A 57 -10.78 23.11 -6.33
C SER A 57 -10.07 22.59 -5.07
N VAL A 58 -9.53 23.50 -4.27
CA VAL A 58 -8.85 23.15 -3.02
C VAL A 58 -9.82 22.48 -2.06
N GLU A 59 -11.07 22.95 -2.02
CA GLU A 59 -12.14 22.37 -1.21
C GLU A 59 -12.42 20.92 -1.60
N TYR A 60 -12.39 20.61 -2.90
CA TYR A 60 -12.58 19.25 -3.38
C TYR A 60 -11.40 18.34 -3.01
N LEU A 61 -10.16 18.83 -3.13
CA LEU A 61 -8.98 18.07 -2.69
C LEU A 61 -9.00 17.80 -1.18
N ASP A 62 -9.43 18.78 -0.37
CA ASP A 62 -9.58 18.61 1.08
C ASP A 62 -10.70 17.63 1.42
N TYR A 63 -11.81 17.66 0.68
CA TYR A 63 -12.86 16.65 0.78
C TYR A 63 -12.31 15.24 0.49
N LEU A 64 -11.56 15.05 -0.60
CA LEU A 64 -10.95 13.76 -0.94
C LEU A 64 -10.03 13.28 0.18
N ARG A 65 -9.16 14.15 0.70
CA ARG A 65 -8.25 13.84 1.82
C ARG A 65 -9.02 13.46 3.08
N SER A 66 -10.09 14.17 3.41
CA SER A 66 -10.93 13.87 4.58
C SER A 66 -11.64 12.52 4.45
N SER A 67 -12.07 12.15 3.24
CA SER A 67 -12.72 10.87 2.92
C SER A 67 -11.78 9.67 3.06
N LEU A 68 -10.48 9.88 2.93
CA LEU A 68 -9.48 8.85 3.20
C LEU A 68 -9.33 8.53 4.70
N GLY A 69 -9.82 9.41 5.58
CA GLY A 69 -9.77 9.27 7.04
C GLY A 69 -8.44 9.71 7.64
N THR A 70 -8.47 10.09 8.92
CA THR A 70 -7.31 10.66 9.66
C THR A 70 -6.18 9.67 9.88
N GLU A 71 -6.43 8.37 9.74
CA GLU A 71 -5.39 7.32 9.85
C GLU A 71 -4.57 7.18 8.57
N SER A 72 -5.08 7.70 7.45
CA SER A 72 -4.36 7.69 6.18
C SER A 72 -3.24 8.72 6.22
N LYS A 73 -1.98 8.25 6.17
CA LYS A 73 -0.80 9.11 6.02
C LYS A 73 -0.58 9.59 4.58
N VAL A 74 -1.61 9.48 3.74
CA VAL A 74 -1.55 9.76 2.31
C VAL A 74 -1.99 11.20 2.07
N ALA A 75 -1.06 12.00 1.56
CA ALA A 75 -1.36 13.30 0.95
C ALA A 75 -1.67 13.12 -0.54
N LEU A 76 -2.68 13.86 -0.99
CA LEU A 76 -3.06 13.97 -2.40
C LEU A 76 -2.83 15.40 -2.85
N ASP A 77 -1.99 15.63 -3.85
CA ASP A 77 -1.73 16.95 -4.41
C ASP A 77 -2.10 17.01 -5.88
N TYR A 78 -2.69 18.12 -6.30
CA TYR A 78 -3.04 18.31 -7.70
C TYR A 78 -1.80 18.51 -8.58
N VAL A 79 -1.79 17.87 -9.75
CA VAL A 79 -0.68 17.98 -10.72
C VAL A 79 -1.12 18.69 -11.98
N ARG A 80 -2.16 18.20 -12.66
CA ARG A 80 -2.64 18.73 -13.95
C ARG A 80 -3.98 18.11 -14.36
N PRO A 81 -4.71 18.74 -15.29
CA PRO A 81 -5.83 18.10 -15.95
C PRO A 81 -5.36 17.22 -17.11
N MET A 82 -6.25 16.33 -17.56
CA MET A 82 -6.13 15.48 -18.74
C MET A 82 -7.43 15.54 -19.55
N SER A 83 -7.40 14.99 -20.76
CA SER A 83 -8.58 14.84 -21.61
C SER A 83 -9.70 14.07 -20.89
N MET A 84 -10.96 14.33 -21.30
CA MET A 84 -12.15 13.64 -20.80
C MET A 84 -12.44 13.88 -19.30
N GLY A 85 -12.04 15.03 -18.76
CA GLY A 85 -12.29 15.40 -17.35
C GLY A 85 -11.47 14.60 -16.33
N VAL A 86 -10.44 13.87 -16.77
CA VAL A 86 -9.53 13.15 -15.88
C VAL A 86 -8.51 14.13 -15.31
N HIS A 87 -8.16 14.01 -14.04
CA HIS A 87 -7.13 14.80 -13.38
C HIS A 87 -6.06 13.89 -12.80
N VAL A 88 -4.82 14.37 -12.82
CA VAL A 88 -3.68 13.66 -12.22
C VAL A 88 -3.44 14.21 -10.82
N LEU A 89 -3.45 13.32 -9.84
CA LEU A 89 -3.08 13.62 -8.46
C LEU A 89 -1.77 12.91 -8.11
N LYS A 90 -0.89 13.62 -7.42
CA LYS A 90 0.32 13.07 -6.81
C LYS A 90 -0.05 12.46 -5.46
N VAL A 91 0.57 11.33 -5.16
CA VAL A 91 0.39 10.60 -3.91
C VAL A 91 1.69 10.65 -3.11
N GLU A 92 1.63 11.17 -1.90
CA GLU A 92 2.77 11.22 -0.97
C GLU A 92 2.44 10.60 0.39
N PRO A 93 3.28 9.68 0.92
CA PRO A 93 4.47 9.11 0.29
C PRO A 93 4.11 8.19 -0.89
N PRO A 94 5.06 7.93 -1.83
CA PRO A 94 4.90 6.89 -2.83
C PRO A 94 4.54 5.54 -2.19
N MET A 95 3.62 4.81 -2.80
CA MET A 95 3.10 3.56 -2.23
C MET A 95 3.26 2.38 -3.17
N SER A 96 3.07 1.16 -2.65
CA SER A 96 3.08 -0.05 -3.48
C SER A 96 1.91 -0.05 -4.47
N GLN A 97 2.01 -0.88 -5.52
CA GLN A 97 0.92 -1.08 -6.47
C GLN A 97 -0.38 -1.50 -5.77
N GLU A 98 -0.30 -2.46 -4.84
CA GLU A 98 -1.44 -2.92 -4.04
C GLU A 98 -2.04 -1.78 -3.21
N GLY A 99 -1.21 -0.95 -2.58
CA GLY A 99 -1.68 0.22 -1.83
C GLY A 99 -2.38 1.25 -2.73
N ALA A 100 -1.85 1.48 -3.94
CA ALA A 100 -2.43 2.40 -4.89
C ALA A 100 -3.77 1.89 -5.46
N VAL A 101 -3.90 0.59 -5.69
CA VAL A 101 -5.18 -0.06 -6.04
C VAL A 101 -6.18 0.09 -4.90
N ALA A 102 -5.80 -0.23 -3.67
CA ALA A 102 -6.69 -0.08 -2.52
C ALA A 102 -7.13 1.38 -2.28
N LEU A 103 -6.23 2.35 -2.51
CA LEU A 103 -6.53 3.77 -2.42
C LEU A 103 -7.56 4.18 -3.47
N THR A 104 -7.33 3.82 -4.73
CA THR A 104 -8.21 4.20 -5.85
C THR A 104 -9.53 3.46 -5.82
N ASP A 105 -9.57 2.21 -5.36
CA ASP A 105 -10.80 1.47 -5.03
C ASP A 105 -11.62 2.15 -3.93
N LYS A 106 -10.95 2.81 -2.97
CA LYS A 106 -11.65 3.58 -1.94
C LYS A 106 -12.21 4.88 -2.52
N LEU A 107 -11.43 5.58 -3.34
CA LEU A 107 -11.85 6.84 -3.97
C LEU A 107 -13.00 6.62 -4.98
N SER A 108 -12.97 5.52 -5.75
CA SER A 108 -14.02 5.19 -6.72
C SER A 108 -15.36 4.81 -6.10
N ARG A 109 -15.42 4.63 -4.77
CA ARG A 109 -16.66 4.40 -4.01
C ARG A 109 -17.27 5.69 -3.48
N LEU A 110 -16.63 6.85 -3.68
CA LEU A 110 -17.21 8.15 -3.33
C LEU A 110 -18.27 8.53 -4.36
N ASP A 111 -19.38 9.10 -3.89
CA ASP A 111 -20.55 9.41 -4.73
C ASP A 111 -20.27 10.47 -5.81
N ASP A 112 -19.18 11.23 -5.69
CA ASP A 112 -18.76 12.31 -6.57
C ASP A 112 -17.54 11.97 -7.45
N VAL A 113 -17.08 10.71 -7.40
CA VAL A 113 -15.99 10.19 -8.22
C VAL A 113 -16.56 9.22 -9.27
N GLU A 114 -16.44 9.58 -10.54
CA GLU A 114 -16.83 8.70 -11.65
C GLU A 114 -15.80 7.59 -11.89
N TYR A 115 -14.51 7.93 -11.75
CA TYR A 115 -13.41 7.02 -12.05
C TYR A 115 -12.18 7.32 -11.20
N ALA A 116 -11.48 6.29 -10.73
CA ALA A 116 -10.16 6.42 -10.12
C ALA A 116 -9.28 5.21 -10.46
N GLU A 117 -8.02 5.43 -10.82
CA GLU A 117 -7.07 4.36 -11.17
C GLU A 117 -5.62 4.77 -10.80
N PRO A 118 -4.75 3.83 -10.39
CA PRO A 118 -3.33 4.12 -10.20
C PRO A 118 -2.61 4.34 -11.55
N ASP A 119 -1.75 5.35 -11.62
CA ASP A 119 -0.86 5.55 -12.77
C ASP A 119 0.41 4.70 -12.59
N PHE A 120 0.38 3.48 -13.11
CA PHE A 120 1.52 2.57 -12.99
C PHE A 120 2.71 3.04 -13.83
N PRO A 121 3.93 3.05 -13.26
CA PRO A 121 5.12 3.43 -14.00
C PRO A 121 5.30 2.50 -15.20
N ARG A 122 5.37 3.08 -16.40
CA ARG A 122 5.62 2.33 -17.64
C ARG A 122 6.99 1.67 -17.51
N ARG A 123 7.06 0.34 -17.62
CA ARG A 123 8.34 -0.38 -17.66
C ARG A 123 9.22 0.26 -18.73
N ARG A 124 10.35 0.85 -18.33
CA ARG A 124 11.39 1.27 -19.27
C ARG A 124 11.98 -0.01 -19.86
N ARG A 125 11.71 -0.26 -21.14
CA ARG A 125 12.39 -1.31 -21.91
C ARG A 125 13.79 -0.88 -22.26
#